data_AF-A0A2G9XP35-F1
#
_entry.id   AF-A0A2G9XP35-F1
#
_cell.length_a   1.000
_cell.length_b   1.000
_cell.length_c   1.000
_cell.angle_alpha   90.00
_cell.angle_beta   90.00
_cell.angle_gamma   90.00
#
_symmetry.space_group_name_H-M   'P 1'
#
loop_
_entity.id
_entity.type
_entity.pdbx_description
1 polymer ?
#
loop_
_entity_poly.entity_id
_entity_poly.type
_entity_poly.pdbx_seq_one_letter_code
_entity_poly.pdbx_strand_id
1 'polypeptide(L)' 'MTRKVSIFFCQKYSGAKLKEIGERFGIRNVAVSQASRRLELKAGEDQQLKMMISRLEVVLGGVRC' A
#
# COMPACT_ATOMS: atom_id res chain seq x y z
N MET A 1 1.55 -2.62 11.37
CA MET A 1 2.10 -1.68 10.36
C MET A 1 2.26 -2.37 9.01
N THR A 2 2.95 -3.51 8.95
CA THR A 2 3.26 -4.29 7.75
C THR A 2 2.05 -4.54 6.84
N ARG A 3 0.90 -4.99 7.38
CA ARG A 3 -0.31 -5.25 6.58
C ARG A 3 -0.83 -4.03 5.81
N LYS A 4 -0.79 -2.83 6.40
CA LYS A 4 -1.27 -1.60 5.72
C LYS A 4 -0.34 -1.21 4.57
N VAL A 5 0.97 -1.38 4.78
CA VAL A 5 2.01 -1.16 3.77
C VAL A 5 1.83 -2.14 2.61
N SER A 6 1.61 -3.43 2.89
CA SER A 6 1.33 -4.43 1.84
C SER A 6 0.07 -4.10 1.04
N ILE A 7 -1.02 -3.71 1.70
CA ILE A 7 -2.27 -3.31 1.03
C ILE A 7 -2.03 -2.10 0.10
N PHE A 8 -1.29 -1.09 0.58
CA PHE A 8 -0.93 0.09 -0.20
C PHE A 8 -0.14 -0.28 -1.47
N PHE A 9 0.90 -1.11 -1.33
CA PHE A 9 1.70 -1.54 -2.49
C PHE A 9 0.91 -2.43 -3.45
N CYS A 10 0.06 -3.34 -2.96
CA CYS A 10 -0.84 -4.09 -3.82
C CYS A 10 -1.77 -3.15 -4.60
N GLN A 11 -2.41 -2.19 -3.94
CA GLN A 11 -3.29 -1.24 -4.62
C GLN A 11 -2.55 -0.40 -5.67
N LYS A 12 -1.31 0.00 -5.38
CA LYS A 12 -0.54 0.91 -6.23
C LYS A 12 0.13 0.23 -7.43
N TYR A 13 0.58 -1.03 -7.27
CA TYR A 13 1.44 -1.67 -8.27
C TYR A 13 0.94 -3.02 -8.80
N SER A 14 0.00 -3.70 -8.14
CA SER A 14 -0.38 -5.07 -8.56
C SER A 14 -1.34 -5.14 -9.76
N GLY A 15 -1.96 -4.02 -10.15
CA GLY A 15 -3.04 -4.01 -11.14
C GLY A 15 -4.36 -4.66 -10.67
N ALA A 16 -4.40 -5.26 -9.47
CA ALA A 16 -5.59 -5.91 -8.94
C ALA A 16 -6.66 -4.90 -8.53
N LYS A 17 -7.93 -5.30 -8.66
CA LYS A 17 -9.08 -4.53 -8.21
C LYS A 17 -9.11 -4.48 -6.68
N LEU A 18 -9.67 -3.40 -6.13
CA LEU A 18 -9.85 -3.24 -4.67
C LEU A 18 -10.61 -4.40 -4.01
N LYS A 19 -11.55 -5.01 -4.74
CA LYS A 19 -12.28 -6.19 -4.27
C LYS A 19 -11.36 -7.41 -4.12
N GLU A 20 -10.51 -7.68 -5.12
CA GLU A 20 -9.57 -8.81 -5.13
C GLU A 20 -8.49 -8.65 -4.05
N ILE A 21 -7.99 -7.42 -3.86
CA ILE A 21 -7.08 -7.08 -2.76
C ILE A 21 -7.80 -7.29 -1.43
N GLY A 22 -9.05 -6.80 -1.30
CA GLY A 22 -9.86 -6.98 -0.10
C GLY A 22 -10.03 -8.44 0.27
N GLU A 23 -10.38 -9.29 -0.69
CA GLU A 23 -10.51 -10.74 -0.52
C GLU A 23 -9.20 -11.38 -0.05
N ARG A 24 -8.06 -11.07 -0.69
CA ARG A 24 -6.73 -11.57 -0.27
C ARG A 24 -6.38 -11.19 1.15
N PHE A 25 -6.77 -9.99 1.58
CA PHE A 25 -6.49 -9.50 2.93
C PHE A 25 -7.67 -9.72 3.90
N GLY A 26 -8.76 -10.40 3.54
CA GLY A 26 -9.93 -10.60 4.40
C GLY A 26 -10.58 -9.30 4.89
N ILE A 27 -10.61 -8.25 4.06
CA ILE A 27 -11.23 -6.95 4.35
C ILE A 27 -12.12 -6.47 3.20
N ARG A 28 -13.03 -5.55 3.49
CA ARG A 28 -13.87 -4.95 2.44
C ARG A 28 -13.03 -4.08 1.49
N ASN A 29 -13.46 -3.96 0.23
CA ASN A 29 -12.86 -3.05 -0.75
C ASN A 29 -12.73 -1.59 -0.24
N VAL A 30 -13.73 -1.10 0.50
CA VAL A 30 -13.67 0.24 1.12
C VAL A 30 -12.54 0.34 2.14
N ALA A 31 -12.28 -0.73 2.89
CA ALA A 31 -11.20 -0.76 3.88
C ALA A 31 -9.81 -0.79 3.21
N VAL A 32 -9.69 -1.32 1.99
CA VAL A 32 -8.47 -1.23 1.16
C VAL A 32 -8.16 0.24 0.84
N SER A 33 -9.12 0.96 0.26
CA SER A 33 -8.95 2.38 -0.06
C SER A 33 -8.63 3.23 1.17
N GLN A 34 -9.30 2.96 2.29
CA GLN A 34 -9.02 3.67 3.54
C GLN A 34 -7.64 3.34 4.10
N ALA A 35 -7.18 2.09 4.02
CA ALA A 35 -5.87 1.69 4.52
C ALA A 35 -4.75 2.43 3.78
N SER A 36 -4.86 2.51 2.44
CA SER A 36 -3.90 3.24 1.61
C SER A 36 -3.90 4.73 1.91
N ARG A 37 -5.08 5.37 1.93
CA ARG A 37 -5.18 6.81 2.23
C ARG A 37 -4.63 7.16 3.62
N ARG A 38 -4.90 6.33 4.64
CA ARG A 38 -4.37 6.55 6.00
C ARG A 38 -2.86 6.35 6.06
N LEU A 39 -2.29 5.46 5.24
CA LEU A 39 -0.86 5.25 5.18
C LEU A 39 -0.16 6.46 4.52
N GLU A 40 -0.73 7.00 3.44
CA GLU A 40 -0.21 8.20 2.78
C GLU A 40 -0.22 9.43 3.69
N LEU A 41 -1.35 9.66 4.39
CA LEU A 41 -1.44 10.76 5.36
C LEU A 41 -0.39 10.61 6.46
N LYS A 42 -0.26 9.39 7.02
CA LYS A 42 0.76 9.13 8.05
C LYS A 42 2.18 9.32 7.52
N ALA A 43 2.46 8.96 6.27
CA ALA A 43 3.77 9.19 5.65
C ALA A 43 4.04 10.69 5.37
N GLY A 44 3.01 11.52 5.30
CA GLY A 44 3.15 12.98 5.25
C GLY A 44 3.66 13.59 6.56
N GLU A 45 3.36 12.93 7.68
CA GLU A 45 3.71 13.39 9.04
C GLU A 45 4.96 12.68 9.60
N ASP A 46 5.19 11.42 9.21
CA ASP A 46 6.26 10.56 9.71
C ASP A 46 7.35 10.36 8.65
N GLN A 47 8.47 11.06 8.84
CA GLN A 47 9.61 11.02 7.93
C GLN A 47 10.24 9.61 7.83
N GLN A 48 10.27 8.83 8.92
CA GLN A 48 10.81 7.47 8.88
C GLN A 48 9.91 6.55 8.06
N LEU A 49 8.59 6.66 8.22
CA LEU A 49 7.63 5.92 7.41
C LEU A 49 7.74 6.30 5.93
N LYS A 50 7.88 7.59 5.63
CA LYS A 50 8.09 8.07 4.26
C LYS A 50 9.33 7.46 3.64
N MET A 51 10.47 7.48 4.35
CA MET A 51 11.72 6.88 3.86
C MET A 51 11.59 5.37 3.63
N MET A 52 10.89 4.65 4.51
CA MET A 52 10.64 3.23 4.33
C MET A 52 9.80 2.96 3.06
N ILE A 53 8.72 3.71 2.85
CA ILE A 53 7.87 3.58 1.66
C ILE A 53 8.68 3.88 0.40
N SER A 54 9.43 4.99 0.36
CA SER A 54 10.24 5.34 -0.82
C SER A 54 11.30 4.29 -1.14
N ARG A 55 11.94 3.68 -0.13
CA ARG A 55 12.87 2.55 -0.36
C ARG A 55 12.18 1.36 -1.01
N LEU A 56 10.98 1.02 -0.54
CA LEU A 56 10.19 -0.08 -1.12
C LEU A 56 9.72 0.26 -2.54
N GLU A 57 9.36 1.51 -2.82
CA GLU A 57 9.01 1.98 -4.17
C GLU A 57 10.19 1.86 -5.15
N VAL A 58 11.41 2.15 -4.71
CA VAL A 58 12.63 1.95 -5.53
C VAL A 58 12.83 0.47 -5.86
N VAL A 59 12.68 -0.41 -4.86
CA VAL A 59 12.81 -1.87 -5.06
C VAL A 59 11.75 -2.39 -6.02
N LEU A 60 10.49 -1.98 -5.83
CA LEU A 60 9.37 -2.43 -6.67
C LEU A 60 9.35 -1.79 -8.06
N GLY A 61 9.82 -0.55 -8.21
CA GLY A 61 9.94 0.13 -9.51
C GLY A 61 10.99 -0.49 -10.43
N GLY A 62 11.97 -1.21 -9.87
CA GLY A 62 12.89 -2.07 -10.62
C GLY A 62 12.24 -3.39 -11.09
N VAL A 63 11.15 -3.80 -10.45
CA VAL A 63 10.31 -4.95 -10.85
C VAL A 63 9.24 -4.43 -11.81
N ARG A 64 9.64 -4.04 -13.01
CA ARG A 64 8.70 -3.83 -14.11
C ARG A 64 8.16 -5.20 -14.53
N CYS A 65 6.95 -5.53 -14.10
CA CYS A 65 6.13 -6.56 -14.74
C CYS A 65 5.55 -6.05 -16.07
#